data_AF-A0A8S3B441-F1
#
_entry.id   AF-A0A8S3B441-F1
#
_cell.length_a   1.000
_cell.length_b   1.000
_cell.length_c   1.000
_cell.angle_alpha   90.00
_cell.angle_beta   90.00
_cell.angle_gamma   90.00
#
_symmetry.space_group_name_H-M   'P 1'
#
loop_
_entity.id
_entity.type
_entity.pdbx_description
1 polymer ?
#
loop_
_entity_poly.entity_id
_entity_poly.type
_entity_poly.pdbx_seq_one_letter_code
_entity_poly.pdbx_strand_id
1 'polypeptide(L)'
;MSEKVGTRSFREEEQDAGLGFVRVNDISPSMQEVIDLEIKRLMQESYDRAKTLLKQHSHELKILAEALLHYETLSAEEVKALLEGRKINL
;
A
#
# COMPACT_ATOMS: atom_id res chain seq x y z
N MET A 1 -6.75 -7.97 7.37
CA MET A 1 -6.63 -9.44 7.53
C MET A 1 -7.76 -10.09 6.75
N SER A 2 -7.50 -11.17 6.02
CA SER A 2 -8.52 -11.86 5.22
C SER A 2 -9.33 -12.83 6.07
N GLU A 3 -10.66 -12.74 6.03
CA GLU A 3 -11.55 -13.67 6.73
C GLU A 3 -11.63 -15.05 6.06
N LYS A 4 -11.42 -15.15 4.74
CA LYS A 4 -11.55 -16.42 4.01
C LYS A 4 -10.36 -17.37 4.22
N VAL A 5 -9.18 -16.80 4.41
CA VAL A 5 -7.92 -17.56 4.53
C VAL A 5 -7.57 -17.80 6.01
N GLY A 6 -8.15 -17.01 6.92
CA GLY A 6 -7.83 -17.00 8.34
C GLY A 6 -6.41 -16.51 8.63
N THR A 7 -6.09 -16.29 9.90
CA THR A 7 -4.72 -15.97 10.36
C THR A 7 -3.86 -17.23 10.37
N ARG A 8 -3.41 -17.67 9.18
CA ARG A 8 -2.38 -18.70 9.05
C ARG A 8 -1.02 -18.02 8.87
N SER A 9 -0.12 -18.20 9.83
CA SER A 9 1.27 -17.78 9.68
C SER A 9 2.00 -18.79 8.79
N PHE A 10 2.31 -18.41 7.56
CA PHE A 10 3.35 -19.11 6.78
C PHE A 10 4.68 -18.77 7.44
N ARG A 11 5.06 -19.58 8.43
CA ARG A 11 6.40 -19.55 8.98
C ARG A 11 7.29 -20.18 7.91
N GLU A 12 7.99 -19.36 7.14
CA GLU A 12 9.15 -19.82 6.37
C GLU A 12 10.13 -20.36 7.41
N GLU A 13 10.05 -21.66 7.69
CA GLU A 13 11.10 -22.33 8.44
C GLU A 13 12.32 -22.42 7.51
N GLU A 14 13.17 -21.41 7.61
CA GLU A 14 14.59 -21.54 7.29
C GLU A 14 15.18 -22.64 8.21
N GLN A 15 14.99 -23.90 7.82
CA GLN A 15 15.65 -25.04 8.44
C GLN A 15 16.29 -25.93 7.36
N ASP A 16 17.61 -25.74 7.33
CA ASP A 16 18.68 -26.69 7.05
C ASP A 16 18.64 -27.46 5.71
N ALA A 17 19.61 -27.12 4.86
CA ALA A 17 19.85 -27.70 3.55
C ALA A 17 20.53 -29.09 3.65
N GLY A 18 19.85 -30.04 4.30
CA GLY A 18 20.29 -31.43 4.43
C GLY A 18 19.41 -32.37 3.61
N LEU A 19 19.86 -32.72 2.41
CA LEU A 19 19.46 -33.91 1.64
C LEU A 19 17.97 -34.00 1.22
N GLY A 20 17.69 -33.63 -0.04
CA GLY A 20 16.88 -34.50 -0.91
C GLY A 20 15.35 -34.40 -0.88
N PHE A 21 14.75 -33.32 -0.37
CA PHE A 21 13.29 -33.15 -0.47
C PHE A 21 12.93 -31.98 -1.40
N VAL A 22 12.32 -32.32 -2.54
CA VAL A 22 11.54 -31.37 -3.34
C VAL A 22 10.47 -30.79 -2.42
N ARG A 23 10.59 -29.51 -2.08
CA ARG A 23 9.54 -28.76 -1.38
C ARG A 23 8.39 -28.59 -2.38
N VAL A 24 7.49 -29.56 -2.44
CA VAL A 24 6.18 -29.33 -3.04
C VAL A 24 5.45 -28.42 -2.06
N ASN A 25 5.27 -27.16 -2.43
CA ASN A 25 4.38 -26.27 -1.70
C ASN A 25 3.03 -26.98 -1.52
N ASP A 26 2.67 -27.37 -0.30
CA ASP A 26 1.39 -28.01 0.06
C ASP A 26 0.20 -27.02 -0.02
N ILE A 27 0.22 -26.10 -0.98
CA ILE A 27 -0.90 -25.22 -1.28
C ILE A 27 -1.57 -25.77 -2.52
N SER A 28 -2.73 -26.42 -2.32
CA SER A 28 -3.55 -26.92 -3.42
C SER A 28 -3.85 -25.80 -4.45
N PRO A 29 -3.98 -26.09 -5.75
CA PRO A 29 -4.25 -25.07 -6.77
C PRO A 29 -5.48 -24.19 -6.45
N SER A 30 -6.53 -24.78 -5.88
CA SER A 30 -7.72 -24.04 -5.44
C SER A 30 -7.43 -23.05 -4.31
N MET A 31 -6.51 -23.40 -3.40
CA MET A 31 -6.09 -22.50 -2.31
C MET A 31 -5.19 -21.36 -2.83
N GLN A 32 -4.33 -21.63 -3.83
CA GLN A 32 -3.55 -20.58 -4.49
C GLN A 32 -4.46 -19.58 -5.19
N GLU A 33 -5.48 -20.06 -5.91
CA GLU A 33 -6.47 -19.21 -6.56
C GLU A 33 -7.22 -18.31 -5.57
N VAL A 34 -7.60 -18.85 -4.40
CA VAL A 34 -8.25 -18.06 -3.34
C VAL A 34 -7.32 -16.98 -2.79
N ILE A 35 -6.03 -17.28 -2.60
CA ILE A 35 -5.04 -16.30 -2.13
C ILE A 35 -4.88 -15.18 -3.16
N ASP A 36 -4.72 -15.52 -4.44
CA ASP A 36 -4.54 -14.52 -5.52
C ASP A 36 -5.75 -13.60 -5.65
N LEU A 37 -6.96 -14.16 -5.55
CA LEU A 37 -8.19 -13.39 -5.58
C LEU A 37 -8.25 -12.40 -4.41
N GLU A 38 -7.83 -12.82 -3.22
CA GLU A 38 -7.84 -11.96 -2.05
C GLU A 38 -6.78 -10.86 -2.12
N ILE A 39 -5.58 -11.16 -2.64
CA ILE A 39 -4.54 -10.14 -2.89
C ILE A 39 -5.07 -9.10 -3.87
N LYS A 40 -5.67 -9.53 -4.98
CA LYS A 40 -6.29 -8.62 -5.97
C LYS A 40 -7.36 -7.75 -5.34
N ARG A 41 -8.25 -8.33 -4.52
CA ARG A 41 -9.29 -7.59 -3.80
C ARG A 41 -8.69 -6.52 -2.88
N LEU A 42 -7.70 -6.90 -2.06
CA LEU A 42 -7.03 -5.97 -1.13
C LEU A 42 -6.32 -4.82 -1.86
N MET A 43 -5.64 -5.11 -2.97
CA MET A 43 -4.99 -4.09 -3.79
C MET A 43 -6.01 -3.15 -4.41
N GLN A 44 -7.09 -3.67 -4.99
CA GLN A 44 -8.14 -2.88 -5.61
C GLN A 44 -8.82 -1.96 -4.59
N GLU A 45 -9.19 -2.48 -3.42
CA GLU A 45 -9.79 -1.68 -2.35
C GLU A 45 -8.84 -0.60 -1.84
N SER A 46 -7.55 -0.90 -1.72
CA SER A 46 -6.55 0.08 -1.28
C SER A 46 -6.37 1.19 -2.32
N TYR A 47 -6.36 0.83 -3.61
CA TYR A 47 -6.32 1.78 -4.70
C TYR A 47 -7.56 2.68 -4.72
N ASP A 48 -8.75 2.11 -4.62
CA ASP A 48 -10.00 2.86 -4.66
C ASP A 48 -10.16 3.79 -3.45
N ARG A 49 -9.72 3.35 -2.26
CA ARG A 49 -9.65 4.22 -1.07
C ARG A 49 -8.70 5.40 -1.29
N ALA A 50 -7.48 5.15 -1.74
CA ALA A 50 -6.49 6.20 -2.00
C ALA A 50 -6.99 7.19 -3.06
N LYS A 51 -7.55 6.69 -4.16
CA LYS A 51 -8.14 7.51 -5.22
C LYS A 51 -9.31 8.36 -4.73
N THR A 52 -10.17 7.80 -3.89
CA THR A 52 -11.31 8.52 -3.30
C THR A 52 -10.82 9.64 -2.39
N LEU A 53 -9.84 9.36 -1.53
CA LEU A 53 -9.23 10.34 -0.64
C LEU A 53 -8.61 11.50 -1.44
N LEU A 54 -7.82 11.20 -2.47
CA LEU A 54 -7.20 12.23 -3.33
C LEU A 54 -8.25 13.07 -4.09
N LYS A 55 -9.37 12.47 -4.48
CA LYS A 55 -10.48 13.21 -5.11
C LYS A 55 -11.18 14.13 -4.11
N GLN A 56 -11.44 13.66 -2.89
CA GLN A 56 -12.05 14.46 -1.83
C GLN A 56 -11.18 15.67 -1.49
N HIS A 57 -9.86 15.48 -1.39
CA HIS A 57 -8.86 16.52 -1.13
C HIS A 57 -8.26 17.11 -2.41
N SER A 58 -9.01 17.13 -3.52
CA SER A 58 -8.52 17.60 -4.82
C SER A 58 -8.07 19.07 -4.82
N HIS A 59 -8.69 19.92 -4.00
CA HIS A 59 -8.29 21.31 -3.85
C HIS A 59 -6.91 21.43 -3.19
N GLU A 60 -6.72 20.77 -2.06
CA GLU A 60 -5.45 20.68 -1.33
C GLU A 60 -4.33 20.09 -2.21
N LEU A 61 -4.64 19.03 -2.96
CA LEU A 61 -3.71 18.42 -3.91
C LEU A 61 -3.25 19.42 -4.97
N LYS A 62 -4.15 20.25 -5.48
CA LYS A 62 -3.84 21.26 -6.48
C LYS A 62 -2.92 22.35 -5.91
N ILE A 63 -3.19 22.82 -4.69
CA ILE A 63 -2.33 23.81 -4.00
C ILE A 63 -0.92 23.23 -3.81
N LEU A 64 -0.81 21.96 -3.37
CA LEU A 64 0.49 21.30 -3.22
C LEU A 64 1.22 21.13 -4.55
N ALA A 65 0.51 20.78 -5.63
CA ALA A 65 1.09 20.64 -6.96
C ALA A 65 1.61 22.00 -7.49
N GLU A 66 0.83 23.07 -7.31
CA GLU A 66 1.25 24.43 -7.66
C GLU A 66 2.47 24.86 -6.83
N ALA A 67 2.49 24.60 -5.53
CA ALA A 67 3.64 24.90 -4.68
C ALA A 67 4.89 24.11 -5.12
N LEU A 68 4.77 22.83 -5.45
CA LEU A 68 5.89 22.03 -5.95
C LEU A 68 6.43 22.53 -7.30
N LEU A 69 5.58 23.09 -8.16
CA LEU A 69 6.03 23.72 -9.40
C LEU A 69 6.85 24.99 -9.15
N HIS A 70 6.58 25.72 -8.06
CA HIS A 70 7.28 26.94 -7.70
C HIS A 70 8.57 26.69 -6.90
N TYR A 71 8.54 25.71 -5.99
CA TYR A 71 9.60 25.51 -4.98
C TYR A 71 10.41 24.21 -5.16
N GLU A 72 10.07 23.38 -6.16
CA GLU A 72 10.68 22.08 -6.52
C GLU A 72 10.60 20.97 -5.45
N THR A 73 10.75 21.33 -4.18
CA THR A 73 10.71 20.45 -3.02
C THR A 73 9.97 21.13 -1.88
N LEU A 74 9.29 20.34 -1.06
CA LEU A 74 8.61 20.79 0.15
C LEU A 74 8.91 19.81 1.28
N SER A 75 9.23 20.34 2.46
CA SER A 75 9.33 19.58 3.70
C SER A 75 7.96 19.24 4.28
N ALA A 76 7.90 18.26 5.17
CA ALA A 76 6.65 17.84 5.79
C ALA A 76 5.98 18.97 6.61
N GLU A 77 6.76 19.90 7.17
CA GLU A 77 6.25 21.04 7.92
C GLU A 77 5.61 22.08 6.99
N GLU A 78 6.24 22.34 5.85
CA GLU A 78 5.73 23.25 4.81
C GLU A 78 4.45 22.73 4.16
N VAL A 79 4.37 21.42 3.89
CA VAL A 79 3.14 20.78 3.40
C VAL A 79 1.99 20.99 4.37
N LYS A 80 2.20 20.77 5.68
CA LYS A 80 1.17 21.01 6.70
C LYS A 80 0.76 22.48 6.76
N ALA A 81 1.72 23.40 6.74
CA ALA A 81 1.45 24.83 6.75
C ALA A 81 0.59 25.26 5.54
N LEU A 82 0.91 24.74 4.34
CA LEU A 82 0.17 25.02 3.11
C LEU A 82 -1.26 24.48 3.15
N LEU A 83 -1.45 23.27 3.68
CA LEU A 83 -2.77 22.65 3.86
C LEU A 83 -3.64 23.40 4.89
N GLU A 84 -3.03 24.01 5.90
CA GLU A 84 -3.71 24.87 6.89
C GLU A 84 -3.99 26.30 6.37
N GLY A 85 -3.67 26.59 5.11
CA GLY A 85 -3.89 27.90 4.49
C GLY A 85 -2.87 28.97 4.93
N ARG A 86 -1.78 28.57 5.58
CA ARG A 86 -0.68 29.49 5.91
C ARG A 86 0.19 29.69 4.67
N LYS A 87 0.64 30.92 4.44
CA LYS A 87 1.63 31.21 3.41
C LYS A 87 2.96 30.61 3.84
N ILE A 88 3.53 29.74 3.01
CA ILE A 88 4.94 29.38 3.13
C ILE A 88 5.72 30.63 2.68
N ASN A 89 6.44 31.24 3.61
CA ASN A 89 7.48 32.20 3.27
C ASN A 89 8.78 31.42 3.41
N LEU A 90 9.41 31.08 2.28
CA LEU A 90 10.83 30.78 2.26
C LEU A 90 11.62 32.10 2.25
#